data_AF-A0A950D6K6-F1
#
_entry.id   AF-A0A950D6K6-F1
#
_cell.length_a   1.000
_cell.length_b   1.000
_cell.length_c   1.000
_cell.angle_alpha   90.00
_cell.angle_beta   90.00
_cell.angle_gamma   90.00
#
_symmetry.space_group_name_H-M   'P 1'
#
loop_
_entity.id
_entity.type
_entity.pdbx_description
1 polymer ?
#
loop_
_entity_poly.entity_id
_entity_poly.type
_entity_poly.pdbx_seq_one_letter_code
_entity_poly.pdbx_strand_id
1 'polypeptide(L)'
;MRTIDIFVSSFPDVQKEHVVAGQLIRSAAAEFNLAINVHYSNPRRGSGEQGGSIGRKDFADESALVLSACFWEYPEREENDFLEIPNTGLYDLVICILGSRLGTILAPQCVMPDGSRPKSATDYEVGWALYQSMQTPGCPALHLYRSRAIPAAPLEPREQRENLYRPRDAVQEFCGAWEREIGIGFRECCHDFQGLEEFEDLFRKHFREFLARRLSPAIPSGKTTRKVPYSGSNPFRGLDFFDFQHSAVYHGRTRAVGEVFDVLKAQAAAKKPFLLVLGPSGSGKSSLVRAGVLPLITQGATPAGTGPWRC
;
A
#
# COMPACT_ATOMS: atom_id res chain seq x y z
N MET A 1 -8.74 -23.27 -9.47
CA MET A 1 -8.17 -22.25 -8.59
C MET A 1 -8.59 -20.88 -9.09
N ARG A 2 -9.41 -20.15 -8.33
CA ARG A 2 -9.89 -18.81 -8.69
C ARG A 2 -8.98 -17.80 -8.00
N THR A 3 -8.38 -16.90 -8.76
CA THR A 3 -7.50 -15.86 -8.20
C THR A 3 -8.26 -14.55 -8.09
N ILE A 4 -7.99 -13.78 -7.03
CA ILE A 4 -8.31 -12.36 -6.95
C ILE A 4 -7.00 -11.60 -7.14
N ASP A 5 -6.83 -10.97 -8.29
CA ASP A 5 -5.62 -10.26 -8.66
C ASP A 5 -5.70 -8.79 -8.22
N ILE A 6 -4.73 -8.36 -7.43
CA ILE A 6 -4.67 -7.02 -6.83
C ILE A 6 -3.39 -6.34 -7.31
N PHE A 7 -3.53 -5.14 -7.86
CA PHE A 7 -2.41 -4.27 -8.19
C PHE A 7 -2.34 -3.15 -7.15
N VAL A 8 -1.18 -2.96 -6.52
CA VAL A 8 -0.93 -1.89 -5.56
C VAL A 8 0.26 -1.07 -6.04
N SER A 9 0.02 0.17 -6.46
CA SER A 9 1.08 1.10 -6.83
C SER A 9 1.34 2.14 -5.74
N SER A 10 2.61 2.52 -5.59
CA SER A 10 3.03 3.51 -4.61
C SER A 10 4.36 4.16 -4.98
N PHE A 11 4.58 5.36 -4.45
CA PHE A 11 5.81 6.12 -4.66
C PHE A 11 6.70 6.15 -3.40
N PRO A 12 8.01 6.45 -3.52
CA PRO A 12 8.95 6.45 -2.39
C PRO A 12 8.60 7.41 -1.24
N ASP A 13 7.76 8.40 -1.49
CA ASP A 13 7.29 9.37 -0.50
C ASP A 13 6.11 8.86 0.36
N VAL A 14 5.49 7.72 0.01
CA VAL A 14 4.40 7.06 0.77
C VAL A 14 4.75 5.63 1.22
N GLN A 15 6.03 5.42 1.54
CA GLN A 15 6.53 4.09 1.93
C GLN A 15 5.93 3.54 3.22
N LYS A 16 5.48 4.40 4.15
CA LYS A 16 4.82 3.93 5.37
C LYS A 16 3.48 3.28 5.02
N GLU A 17 2.72 3.97 4.18
CA GLU A 17 1.40 3.58 3.70
C GLU A 17 1.51 2.29 2.86
N HIS A 18 2.54 2.18 2.02
CA HIS A 18 2.84 0.96 1.27
C HIS A 18 2.97 -0.27 2.18
N VAL A 19 3.81 -0.19 3.22
CA VAL A 19 4.03 -1.34 4.10
C VAL A 19 2.78 -1.65 4.94
N VAL A 20 2.08 -0.61 5.41
CA VAL A 20 0.79 -0.78 6.13
C VAL A 20 -0.24 -1.46 5.24
N ALA A 21 -0.36 -1.08 3.96
CA ALA A 21 -1.25 -1.75 3.00
C ALA A 21 -0.92 -3.23 2.87
N GLY A 22 0.37 -3.59 2.76
CA GLY A 22 0.83 -4.99 2.76
C GLY A 22 0.43 -5.77 4.02
N GLN A 23 0.57 -5.16 5.19
CA GLN A 23 0.15 -5.78 6.46
C GLN A 23 -1.38 -5.96 6.53
N LEU A 24 -2.14 -4.96 6.11
CA LEU A 24 -3.61 -4.99 6.10
C LEU A 24 -4.16 -6.03 5.14
N ILE A 25 -3.57 -6.16 3.94
CA ILE A 25 -3.95 -7.19 2.97
C ILE A 25 -3.71 -8.58 3.54
N ARG A 26 -2.55 -8.83 4.16
CA ARG A 26 -2.25 -10.13 4.80
C ARG A 26 -3.18 -10.42 5.99
N SER A 27 -3.45 -9.40 6.81
CA SER A 27 -4.37 -9.51 7.95
C SER A 27 -5.79 -9.87 7.50
N ALA A 28 -6.30 -9.19 6.46
CA ALA A 28 -7.60 -9.49 5.89
C ALA A 28 -7.63 -10.88 5.21
N ALA A 29 -6.58 -11.28 4.48
CA ALA A 29 -6.49 -12.62 3.91
C ALA A 29 -6.62 -13.71 5.01
N ALA A 30 -5.93 -13.55 6.14
CA ALA A 30 -6.04 -14.46 7.27
C ALA A 30 -7.45 -14.47 7.87
N GLU A 31 -8.09 -13.31 8.01
CA GLU A 31 -9.45 -13.21 8.52
C GLU A 31 -10.50 -13.88 7.63
N PHE A 32 -10.39 -13.72 6.31
CA PHE A 32 -11.28 -14.36 5.35
C PHE A 32 -10.86 -15.80 5.01
N ASN A 33 -9.81 -16.34 5.66
CA ASN A 33 -9.24 -17.67 5.43
C ASN A 33 -8.88 -17.92 3.96
N LEU A 34 -8.20 -16.94 3.35
CA LEU A 34 -7.73 -16.97 1.97
C LEU A 34 -6.23 -17.22 1.93
N ALA A 35 -5.78 -18.09 1.03
CA ALA A 35 -4.36 -18.17 0.71
C ALA A 35 -3.93 -16.88 0.02
N ILE A 36 -2.71 -16.41 0.30
CA ILE A 36 -2.19 -15.15 -0.23
C ILE A 36 -0.79 -15.31 -0.80
N ASN A 37 -0.60 -14.82 -2.02
CA ASN A 37 0.70 -14.60 -2.65
C ASN A 37 0.93 -13.09 -2.76
N VAL A 38 2.11 -12.63 -2.33
CA VAL A 38 2.51 -11.23 -2.45
C VAL A 38 3.79 -11.16 -3.26
N HIS A 39 3.75 -10.41 -4.33
CA HIS A 39 4.86 -10.19 -5.25
C HIS A 39 5.26 -8.72 -5.19
N TYR A 40 6.54 -8.46 -4.97
CA TYR A 40 7.10 -7.12 -5.03
C TYR A 40 7.81 -6.98 -6.36
N SER A 41 7.23 -6.21 -7.26
CA SER A 41 7.79 -5.91 -8.56
C SER A 41 8.52 -4.58 -8.45
N ASN A 42 9.84 -4.66 -8.24
CA ASN A 42 10.70 -3.50 -8.35
C ASN A 42 11.35 -3.52 -9.75
N PRO A 43 11.09 -2.53 -10.63
CA PRO A 43 11.60 -2.53 -12.00
C PRO A 43 13.13 -2.59 -12.12
N ARG A 44 13.87 -2.44 -11.02
CA ARG A 44 15.34 -2.51 -10.98
C ARG A 44 15.93 -3.74 -10.29
N ARG A 45 15.14 -4.57 -9.61
CA ARG A 45 15.63 -5.87 -9.15
C ARG A 45 15.45 -6.87 -10.28
N GLY A 46 16.50 -7.02 -11.09
CA GLY A 46 16.59 -8.06 -12.10
C GLY A 46 16.16 -9.42 -11.56
N SER A 47 15.56 -10.22 -12.43
CA SER A 47 15.15 -11.63 -12.30
C SER A 47 16.05 -12.50 -11.41
N GLY A 48 15.97 -12.34 -10.08
CA GLY A 48 16.94 -12.95 -9.16
C GLY A 48 16.46 -13.21 -7.73
N GLU A 49 15.25 -12.84 -7.34
CA GLU A 49 14.67 -13.25 -6.06
C GLU A 49 13.40 -14.07 -6.31
N GLN A 50 13.59 -15.39 -6.48
CA GLN A 50 12.52 -16.35 -6.26
C GLN A 50 12.08 -16.19 -4.80
N GLY A 51 10.91 -15.55 -4.61
CA GLY A 51 10.22 -15.52 -3.33
C GLY A 51 10.09 -16.95 -2.81
N GLY A 52 10.59 -17.18 -1.59
CA GLY A 52 10.57 -18.49 -0.95
C GLY A 52 9.14 -19.03 -0.91
N SER A 53 8.91 -20.13 -1.64
CA SER A 53 7.73 -20.94 -1.43
C SER A 53 7.90 -21.66 -0.09
N ILE A 54 7.08 -21.30 0.91
CA ILE A 54 6.89 -22.19 2.06
C ILE A 54 5.97 -23.30 1.55
N GLY A 55 6.61 -24.38 1.10
CA GLY A 55 5.94 -25.59 0.69
C GLY A 55 5.19 -26.22 1.86
N ARG A 56 3.87 -26.26 1.75
CA ARG A 56 3.08 -27.40 2.22
C ARG A 56 2.25 -27.89 1.03
N LYS A 57 2.85 -28.80 0.26
CA LYS A 57 2.09 -29.68 -0.63
C LYS A 57 1.32 -30.61 0.29
N ASP A 58 0.02 -30.38 0.46
CA ASP A 58 -0.96 -31.41 0.82
C ASP A 58 -2.37 -30.85 0.53
N PHE A 59 -3.09 -31.53 -0.36
CA PHE A 59 -4.50 -31.33 -0.78
C PHE A 59 -4.84 -29.99 -1.45
N ALA A 60 -4.53 -29.86 -2.75
CA ALA A 60 -5.09 -28.80 -3.59
C ALA A 60 -6.57 -29.11 -3.90
N ASP A 61 -7.46 -28.52 -3.10
CA ASP A 61 -8.86 -28.34 -3.43
C ASP A 61 -8.95 -27.40 -4.65
N GLU A 62 -9.44 -27.89 -5.80
CA GLU A 62 -9.55 -27.10 -7.05
C GLU A 62 -10.44 -25.84 -6.89
N SER A 63 -11.22 -25.78 -5.80
CA SER A 63 -12.08 -24.66 -5.42
C SER A 63 -11.40 -23.61 -4.52
N ALA A 64 -10.13 -23.77 -4.15
CA ALA A 64 -9.41 -22.80 -3.33
C ALA A 64 -9.25 -21.44 -4.04
N LEU A 65 -9.74 -20.38 -3.40
CA LEU A 65 -9.60 -19.00 -3.84
C LEU A 65 -8.32 -18.39 -3.25
N VAL A 66 -7.53 -17.71 -4.10
CA VAL A 66 -6.23 -17.15 -3.70
C VAL A 66 -6.17 -15.65 -4.00
N LEU A 67 -5.68 -14.89 -3.03
CA LEU A 67 -5.34 -13.48 -3.21
C LEU A 67 -3.93 -13.37 -3.78
N SER A 68 -3.79 -12.67 -4.90
CA SER A 68 -2.51 -12.41 -5.55
C SER A 68 -2.29 -10.90 -5.57
N ALA A 69 -1.42 -10.39 -4.71
CA ALA A 69 -1.12 -8.97 -4.61
C ALA A 69 0.23 -8.63 -5.25
N CYS A 70 0.21 -7.83 -6.31
CA CYS A 70 1.39 -7.26 -6.95
C CYS A 70 1.62 -5.85 -6.41
N PHE A 71 2.70 -5.66 -5.65
CA PHE A 71 3.17 -4.36 -5.19
C PHE A 71 4.16 -3.80 -6.20
N TRP A 72 3.78 -2.70 -6.84
CA TRP A 72 4.56 -1.97 -7.82
C TRP A 72 5.14 -0.70 -7.18
N GLU A 73 6.47 -0.65 -7.07
CA GLU A 73 7.19 0.48 -6.50
C GLU A 73 7.90 1.27 -7.59
N TYR A 74 7.61 2.57 -7.66
CA TYR A 74 8.29 3.47 -8.58
C TYR A 74 9.67 3.89 -8.05
N PRO A 75 10.68 4.03 -8.91
CA PRO A 75 12.01 4.48 -8.50
C PRO A 75 12.01 5.94 -8.01
N GLU A 76 12.94 6.28 -7.12
CA GLU A 76 13.11 7.65 -6.60
C GLU A 76 13.57 8.67 -7.65
N ARG A 77 14.31 8.21 -8.67
CA ARG A 77 14.82 9.05 -9.76
C ARG A 77 14.26 8.59 -11.10
N GLU A 78 13.82 9.57 -11.88
CA GLU A 78 13.55 9.42 -13.31
C GLU A 78 14.91 9.33 -14.02
N GLU A 79 15.44 8.12 -14.20
CA GLU A 79 16.48 7.93 -15.21
C GLU A 79 15.80 7.78 -16.57
N ASN A 80 16.55 8.00 -17.66
CA ASN A 80 16.06 7.98 -19.06
C ASN A 80 15.48 6.63 -19.53
N ASP A 81 15.29 5.68 -18.62
CA ASP A 81 14.74 4.37 -18.92
C ASP A 81 13.22 4.41 -18.81
N PHE A 82 12.60 4.19 -19.95
CA PHE A 82 11.17 4.05 -20.09
C PHE A 82 10.65 2.86 -19.28
N LEU A 83 9.65 3.09 -18.42
CA LEU A 83 9.02 2.02 -17.62
C LEU A 83 7.88 1.37 -18.40
N GLU A 84 7.85 0.04 -18.44
CA GLU A 84 6.70 -0.74 -18.90
C GLU A 84 5.90 -1.22 -17.68
N ILE A 85 4.62 -0.89 -17.65
CA ILE A 85 3.71 -1.16 -16.54
C ILE A 85 2.61 -2.09 -17.03
N PRO A 86 2.19 -3.09 -16.22
CA PRO A 86 1.08 -3.94 -16.59
C PRO A 86 -0.21 -3.14 -16.79
N ASN A 87 -1.06 -3.61 -17.70
CA ASN A 87 -2.39 -3.05 -17.89
C ASN A 87 -3.25 -3.31 -16.64
N THR A 88 -3.58 -2.24 -15.91
CA THR A 88 -4.34 -2.30 -14.66
C THR A 88 -5.80 -2.73 -14.84
N GLY A 89 -6.34 -2.64 -16.05
CA GLY A 89 -7.67 -3.16 -16.38
C GLY A 89 -7.78 -4.68 -16.26
N LEU A 90 -6.66 -5.41 -16.22
CA LEU A 90 -6.65 -6.87 -16.11
C LEU A 90 -6.80 -7.39 -14.67
N TYR A 91 -6.82 -6.51 -13.67
CA TYR A 91 -6.88 -6.87 -12.25
C TYR A 91 -8.33 -6.84 -11.72
N ASP A 92 -8.56 -7.45 -10.55
CA ASP A 92 -9.84 -7.35 -9.85
C ASP A 92 -9.93 -6.09 -8.99
N LEU A 93 -8.79 -5.63 -8.46
CA LEU A 93 -8.65 -4.44 -7.63
C LEU A 93 -7.37 -3.69 -7.97
N VAL A 94 -7.49 -2.39 -8.19
CA VAL A 94 -6.39 -1.47 -8.41
C VAL A 94 -6.36 -0.49 -7.24
N ILE A 95 -5.21 -0.43 -6.57
CA ILE A 95 -4.95 0.48 -5.45
C ILE A 95 -3.78 1.37 -5.84
N CYS A 96 -4.00 2.68 -5.83
CA CYS A 96 -2.97 3.68 -6.09
C CYS A 96 -2.78 4.52 -4.83
N ILE A 97 -1.59 4.48 -4.23
CA ILE A 97 -1.25 5.27 -3.04
C ILE A 97 -0.41 6.46 -3.47
N LEU A 98 -0.98 7.67 -3.39
CA LEU A 98 -0.37 8.91 -3.87
C LEU A 98 0.03 9.82 -2.72
N GLY A 99 1.29 10.25 -2.73
CA GLY A 99 1.80 11.34 -1.90
C GLY A 99 1.85 12.65 -2.70
N SER A 100 3.06 13.03 -3.09
CA SER A 100 3.39 14.19 -3.89
C SER A 100 3.83 13.84 -5.31
N ARG A 101 3.67 12.60 -5.78
CA ARG A 101 4.14 12.12 -7.08
C ARG A 101 3.02 11.43 -7.86
N LEU A 102 3.07 11.56 -9.20
CA LEU A 102 2.17 10.89 -10.17
C LEU A 102 2.91 9.90 -11.09
N GLY A 103 4.22 9.77 -10.91
CA GLY A 103 5.06 8.84 -11.65
C GLY A 103 5.61 9.37 -12.97
N THR A 104 6.50 8.55 -13.53
CA THR A 104 7.42 8.94 -14.59
C THR A 104 6.79 8.82 -15.97
N ILE A 105 7.51 9.30 -17.00
CA ILE A 105 7.15 9.06 -18.39
C ILE A 105 7.25 7.55 -18.67
N LEU A 106 6.17 6.99 -19.22
CA LEU A 106 6.10 5.58 -19.58
C LEU A 106 6.70 5.30 -20.94
N ALA A 107 7.00 4.03 -21.16
CA ALA A 107 7.46 3.55 -22.44
C ALA A 107 6.46 3.83 -23.57
N PRO A 108 6.91 4.10 -24.81
CA PRO A 108 6.01 4.47 -25.91
C PRO A 108 4.90 3.46 -26.21
N GLN A 109 5.08 2.19 -25.82
CA GLN A 109 4.08 1.14 -25.93
C GLN A 109 2.93 1.26 -24.92
N CYS A 110 3.14 1.97 -23.80
CA CYS A 110 2.09 2.23 -22.81
C CYS A 110 1.20 3.35 -23.33
N VAL A 111 0.08 2.97 -23.94
CA VAL A 111 -0.95 3.88 -24.45
C VAL A 111 -2.23 3.80 -23.62
N MET A 112 -2.92 4.93 -23.52
CA MET A 112 -4.25 5.01 -22.90
C MET A 112 -5.28 4.18 -23.70
N PRO A 113 -6.44 3.85 -23.12
CA PRO A 113 -7.50 3.11 -23.81
C PRO A 113 -8.01 3.77 -25.10
N ASP A 114 -7.91 5.10 -25.19
CA ASP A 114 -8.26 5.90 -26.38
C ASP A 114 -7.11 6.00 -27.41
N GLY A 115 -5.97 5.36 -27.14
CA GLY A 115 -4.76 5.40 -27.98
C GLY A 115 -3.88 6.63 -27.76
N SER A 116 -4.28 7.57 -26.89
CA SER A 116 -3.44 8.72 -26.54
C SER A 116 -2.26 8.32 -25.66
N ARG A 117 -1.27 9.23 -25.52
CA ARG A 117 -0.14 9.00 -24.61
C ARG A 117 -0.54 9.38 -23.18
N PRO A 118 -0.28 8.52 -22.18
CA PRO A 118 -0.53 8.84 -20.79
C PRO A 118 0.34 10.01 -20.35
N LYS A 119 -0.23 10.92 -19.55
CA LYS A 119 0.49 12.09 -19.02
C LYS A 119 1.45 11.72 -17.90
N SER A 120 1.18 10.61 -17.21
CA SER A 120 2.01 10.07 -16.13
C SER A 120 1.73 8.58 -15.95
N ALA A 121 2.54 7.91 -15.14
CA ALA A 121 2.30 6.51 -14.81
C ALA A 121 0.95 6.28 -14.11
N THR A 122 0.59 7.14 -13.15
CA THR A 122 -0.71 7.10 -12.49
C THR A 122 -1.87 7.37 -13.46
N ASP A 123 -1.67 8.21 -14.47
CA ASP A 123 -2.66 8.46 -15.53
C ASP A 123 -2.99 7.18 -16.31
N TYR A 124 -1.97 6.40 -16.65
CA TYR A 124 -2.13 5.10 -17.30
C TYR A 124 -2.86 4.10 -16.39
N GLU A 125 -2.44 3.99 -15.13
CA GLU A 125 -3.05 3.07 -14.14
C GLU A 125 -4.53 3.36 -13.92
N VAL A 126 -4.88 4.63 -13.70
CA VAL A 126 -6.26 5.06 -13.47
C VAL A 126 -7.09 4.94 -14.74
N GLY A 127 -6.55 5.33 -15.89
CA GLY A 127 -7.25 5.31 -17.17
C GLY A 127 -7.70 3.92 -17.57
N TRP A 128 -6.82 2.92 -17.51
CA TRP A 128 -7.16 1.54 -17.83
C TRP A 128 -8.14 0.93 -16.82
N ALA A 129 -7.96 1.21 -15.53
CA ALA A 129 -8.86 0.71 -14.50
C ALA A 129 -10.29 1.24 -14.66
N LEU A 130 -10.44 2.55 -14.87
CA LEU A 130 -11.75 3.17 -15.08
C LEU A 130 -12.39 2.73 -16.40
N TYR A 131 -11.63 2.71 -17.49
CA TYR A 131 -12.14 2.26 -18.78
C TYR A 131 -12.70 0.84 -18.67
N GLN A 132 -11.95 -0.09 -18.08
CA GLN A 132 -12.43 -1.45 -17.92
C GLN A 132 -13.64 -1.52 -16.98
N SER A 133 -13.66 -0.75 -15.88
CA SER A 133 -14.82 -0.71 -14.97
C SER A 133 -16.09 -0.17 -15.63
N MET A 134 -15.98 0.66 -16.68
CA MET A 134 -17.14 1.08 -17.48
C MET A 134 -17.68 -0.04 -18.37
N GLN A 135 -16.79 -0.90 -18.88
CA GLN A 135 -17.18 -2.05 -19.71
C GLN A 135 -17.69 -3.22 -18.85
N THR A 136 -17.10 -3.40 -17.67
CA THR A 136 -17.45 -4.46 -16.71
C THR A 136 -17.72 -3.82 -15.35
N PRO A 137 -18.98 -3.42 -15.06
CA PRO A 137 -19.32 -2.73 -13.82
C PRO A 137 -18.78 -3.42 -12.58
N GLY A 138 -17.91 -2.73 -11.84
CA GLY A 138 -17.29 -3.22 -10.61
C GLY A 138 -15.99 -4.03 -10.79
N CYS A 139 -15.44 -4.13 -12.00
CA CYS A 139 -14.17 -4.80 -12.27
C CYS A 139 -13.30 -4.06 -13.31
N PRO A 140 -12.08 -3.62 -12.94
CA PRO A 140 -11.52 -3.60 -11.59
C PRO A 140 -12.29 -2.67 -10.66
N ALA A 141 -12.30 -2.97 -9.36
CA ALA A 141 -12.54 -1.92 -8.38
C ALA A 141 -11.30 -1.00 -8.33
N LEU A 142 -11.50 0.31 -8.16
CA LEU A 142 -10.41 1.29 -8.07
C LEU A 142 -10.46 1.99 -6.71
N HIS A 143 -9.31 2.10 -6.04
CA HIS A 143 -9.13 2.91 -4.84
C HIS A 143 -7.84 3.75 -4.95
N LEU A 144 -8.02 5.06 -5.00
CA LEU A 144 -6.97 6.07 -5.04
C LEU A 144 -6.87 6.70 -3.64
N TYR A 145 -5.75 6.51 -2.94
CA TYR A 145 -5.50 7.15 -1.65
C TYR A 145 -4.58 8.34 -1.83
N ARG A 146 -5.06 9.56 -1.56
CA ARG A 146 -4.31 10.80 -1.75
C ARG A 146 -3.91 11.40 -0.41
N SER A 147 -2.61 11.58 -0.19
CA SER A 147 -2.11 12.25 1.00
C SER A 147 -2.36 13.76 0.94
N ARG A 148 -3.02 14.27 1.97
CA ARG A 148 -3.27 15.69 2.25
C ARG A 148 -2.50 16.17 3.47
N ALA A 149 -1.55 15.36 3.99
CA ALA A 149 -0.59 15.78 5.02
C ALA A 149 0.07 17.10 4.62
N ILE A 150 0.78 17.85 5.46
CA ILE A 150 1.62 18.96 4.97
C ILE A 150 3.04 18.69 5.46
N PRO A 151 4.02 18.46 4.57
CA PRO A 151 5.37 18.19 5.01
C PRO A 151 5.90 19.43 5.72
N ALA A 152 6.64 19.21 6.81
CA ALA A 152 7.28 20.27 7.55
C ALA A 152 8.36 20.91 6.65
N ALA A 153 8.02 22.05 6.04
CA ALA A 153 8.92 22.75 5.15
C ALA A 153 9.98 23.53 5.96
N PRO A 154 11.27 23.47 5.59
CA PRO A 154 12.29 24.31 6.21
C PRO A 154 11.93 25.79 6.01
N LEU A 155 12.11 26.62 7.04
CA LEU A 155 11.72 28.03 6.98
C LEU A 155 12.47 28.81 5.89
N GLU A 156 13.73 28.47 5.63
CA GLU A 156 14.55 29.02 4.55
C GLU A 156 15.55 27.95 4.08
N PRO A 157 15.99 27.98 2.80
CA PRO A 157 15.64 28.94 1.75
C PRO A 157 14.27 28.70 1.10
N ARG A 158 13.62 29.78 0.63
CA ARG A 158 12.37 29.71 -0.15
C ARG A 158 12.36 28.69 -1.29
N GLU A 159 13.46 28.54 -2.02
CA GLU A 159 13.59 27.58 -3.13
C GLU A 159 13.40 26.12 -2.67
N GLN A 160 13.89 25.76 -1.47
CA GLN A 160 13.68 24.43 -0.90
C GLN A 160 12.22 24.20 -0.51
N ARG A 161 11.51 25.25 -0.05
CA ARG A 161 10.06 25.18 0.19
C ARG A 161 9.29 24.97 -1.11
N GLU A 162 9.55 25.79 -2.13
CA GLU A 162 8.85 25.71 -3.42
C GLU A 162 9.04 24.34 -4.09
N ASN A 163 10.25 23.77 -4.03
CA ASN A 163 10.54 22.42 -4.52
C ASN A 163 9.83 21.31 -3.72
N LEU A 164 9.47 21.55 -2.45
CA LEU A 164 8.73 20.62 -1.60
C LEU A 164 7.22 20.60 -1.93
N TYR A 165 6.67 21.76 -2.32
CA TYR A 165 5.24 21.94 -2.56
C TYR A 165 4.84 21.64 -4.02
N ARG A 166 5.67 22.00 -5.00
CA ARG A 166 5.36 21.87 -6.43
C ARG A 166 4.89 20.47 -6.87
N PRO A 167 5.49 19.36 -6.41
CA PRO A 167 5.01 18.02 -6.79
C PRO A 167 3.59 17.71 -6.26
N ARG A 168 3.19 18.33 -5.15
CA ARG A 168 1.86 18.12 -4.54
C ARG A 168 0.75 18.79 -5.32
N ASP A 169 1.03 19.98 -5.84
CA ASP A 169 0.07 20.71 -6.66
C ASP A 169 -0.29 19.91 -7.91
N ALA A 170 0.70 19.23 -8.51
CA ALA A 170 0.47 18.33 -9.64
C ALA A 170 -0.50 17.16 -9.30
N VAL A 171 -0.32 16.50 -8.15
CA VAL A 171 -1.23 15.42 -7.69
C VAL A 171 -2.65 15.96 -7.46
N GLN A 172 -2.77 17.16 -6.89
CA GLN A 172 -4.06 17.79 -6.67
C GLN A 172 -4.75 18.17 -7.98
N GLU A 173 -4.01 18.76 -8.92
CA GLU A 173 -4.49 19.11 -10.25
C GLU A 173 -4.92 17.89 -11.04
N PHE A 174 -4.14 16.81 -10.99
CA PHE A 174 -4.47 15.52 -11.59
C PHE A 174 -5.82 15.00 -11.11
N CYS A 175 -6.01 14.91 -9.79
CA CYS A 175 -7.27 14.44 -9.22
C CYS A 175 -8.44 15.36 -9.59
N GLY A 176 -8.21 16.69 -9.59
CA GLY A 176 -9.23 17.67 -9.99
C GLY A 176 -9.54 17.65 -11.49
N ALA A 177 -8.62 17.20 -12.34
CA ALA A 177 -8.88 16.97 -13.76
C ALA A 177 -9.76 15.73 -13.96
N TRP A 178 -9.39 14.60 -13.37
CA TRP A 178 -10.15 13.36 -13.43
C TRP A 178 -11.56 13.49 -12.82
N GLU A 179 -11.70 14.25 -11.74
CA GLU A 179 -13.01 14.55 -11.12
C GLU A 179 -13.91 15.39 -12.05
N ARG A 180 -13.35 16.30 -12.85
CA ARG A 180 -14.12 17.08 -13.84
C ARG A 180 -14.51 16.26 -15.06
N GLU A 181 -13.63 15.36 -15.48
CA GLU A 181 -13.80 14.55 -16.69
C GLU A 181 -14.78 13.39 -16.47
N ILE A 182 -14.59 12.62 -15.39
CA ILE A 182 -15.35 11.40 -15.10
C ILE A 182 -16.48 11.63 -14.08
N GLY A 183 -16.42 12.72 -13.31
CA GLY A 183 -17.49 13.11 -12.40
C GLY A 183 -17.59 12.19 -11.16
N ILE A 184 -18.80 11.72 -10.88
CA ILE A 184 -19.13 10.98 -9.63
C ILE A 184 -18.34 9.67 -9.52
N GLY A 185 -18.14 8.95 -10.62
CA GLY A 185 -17.43 7.66 -10.61
C GLY A 185 -15.97 7.77 -10.12
N PHE A 186 -15.30 8.89 -10.40
CA PHE A 186 -13.94 9.11 -9.90
C PHE A 186 -13.92 9.57 -8.43
N ARG A 187 -14.93 10.34 -7.98
CA ARG A 187 -14.99 10.77 -6.58
C ARG A 187 -15.16 9.60 -5.62
N GLU A 188 -15.93 8.58 -6.00
CA GLU A 188 -16.16 7.41 -5.16
C GLU A 188 -14.89 6.54 -4.97
N CYS A 189 -13.94 6.61 -5.91
CA CYS A 189 -12.68 5.89 -5.79
C CYS A 189 -11.56 6.69 -5.11
N CYS A 190 -11.69 8.02 -4.95
CA CYS A 190 -10.64 8.90 -4.44
C CYS A 190 -10.82 9.24 -2.96
N HIS A 191 -9.83 8.90 -2.13
CA HIS A 191 -9.87 8.97 -0.67
C HIS A 191 -8.72 9.80 -0.14
N ASP A 192 -9.04 10.88 0.56
CA ASP A 192 -8.04 11.75 1.20
C ASP A 192 -7.63 11.23 2.58
N PHE A 193 -6.34 11.38 2.93
CA PHE A 193 -5.84 11.10 4.28
C PHE A 193 -4.73 12.08 4.69
N GLN A 194 -4.62 12.43 5.97
CA GLN A 194 -3.59 13.35 6.48
C GLN A 194 -2.45 12.65 7.22
N GLY A 195 -2.63 11.38 7.61
CA GLY A 195 -1.62 10.62 8.33
C GLY A 195 -1.88 9.11 8.27
N LEU A 196 -0.94 8.36 8.83
CA LEU A 196 -0.90 6.90 8.70
C LEU A 196 -2.10 6.19 9.36
N GLU A 197 -2.61 6.73 10.47
CA GLU A 197 -3.78 6.18 11.17
C GLU A 197 -5.05 6.30 10.33
N GLU A 198 -5.32 7.50 9.78
CA GLU A 198 -6.46 7.72 8.88
C GLU A 198 -6.36 6.87 7.61
N PHE A 199 -5.16 6.75 7.04
CA PHE A 199 -4.90 5.86 5.92
C PHE A 199 -5.24 4.40 6.27
N GLU A 200 -4.77 3.90 7.42
CA GLU A 200 -5.06 2.54 7.86
C GLU A 200 -6.56 2.29 7.97
N ASP A 201 -7.29 3.20 8.61
CA ASP A 201 -8.73 3.05 8.84
C ASP A 201 -9.51 3.01 7.52
N LEU A 202 -9.21 3.94 6.60
CA LEU A 202 -9.82 3.98 5.26
C LEU A 202 -9.48 2.71 4.47
N PHE A 203 -8.20 2.34 4.40
CA PHE A 203 -7.75 1.16 3.66
C PHE A 203 -8.41 -0.11 4.20
N ARG A 204 -8.37 -0.30 5.52
CA ARG A 204 -8.97 -1.46 6.19
C ARG A 204 -10.44 -1.57 5.86
N LYS A 205 -11.19 -0.46 5.93
CA LYS A 205 -12.62 -0.43 5.60
C LYS A 205 -12.86 -0.84 4.15
N HIS A 206 -12.24 -0.15 3.19
CA HIS A 206 -12.50 -0.36 1.76
C HIS A 206 -12.06 -1.75 1.30
N PHE A 207 -10.90 -2.23 1.74
CA PHE A 207 -10.40 -3.55 1.35
C PHE A 207 -11.30 -4.68 1.86
N ARG A 208 -11.82 -4.56 3.09
CA ARG A 208 -12.79 -5.52 3.64
C ARG A 208 -14.10 -5.49 2.87
N GLU A 209 -14.60 -4.30 2.54
CA GLU A 209 -15.84 -4.16 1.75
C GLU A 209 -15.67 -4.79 0.36
N PHE A 210 -14.52 -4.59 -0.29
CA PHE A 210 -14.17 -5.23 -1.55
C PHE A 210 -14.19 -6.76 -1.43
N LEU A 211 -13.48 -7.34 -0.46
CA LEU A 211 -13.46 -8.78 -0.24
C LEU A 211 -14.86 -9.32 0.07
N ALA A 212 -15.61 -8.66 0.94
CA ALA A 212 -16.97 -9.06 1.27
C ALA A 212 -17.84 -9.10 0.00
N ARG A 213 -17.83 -8.07 -0.84
CA ARG A 213 -18.60 -8.03 -2.10
C ARG A 213 -18.18 -9.14 -3.07
N ARG A 214 -16.88 -9.36 -3.25
CA ARG A 214 -16.35 -10.39 -4.18
C ARG A 214 -16.67 -11.82 -3.74
N LEU A 215 -16.78 -12.05 -2.44
CA LEU A 215 -17.10 -13.36 -1.88
C LEU A 215 -18.60 -13.61 -1.70
N SER A 216 -19.45 -12.58 -1.84
CA SER A 216 -20.88 -12.62 -1.49
C SER A 216 -21.85 -13.36 -2.45
N PRO A 217 -21.49 -13.87 -3.64
CA PRO A 217 -22.36 -14.81 -4.36
C PRO A 217 -22.06 -16.31 -4.13
N ALA A 218 -21.19 -16.69 -3.19
CA ALA A 218 -20.87 -18.10 -2.90
C ALA A 218 -21.27 -18.57 -1.48
N ILE A 219 -22.00 -17.76 -0.72
CA ILE A 219 -22.50 -18.14 0.61
C ILE A 219 -24.01 -17.80 0.65
N PRO A 220 -24.91 -18.80 0.76
CA PRO A 220 -26.33 -18.52 0.91
C PRO A 220 -26.53 -17.62 2.13
N SER A 221 -27.34 -16.58 1.93
CA SER A 221 -27.88 -15.69 2.96
C SER A 221 -28.62 -16.49 4.03
N GLY A 222 -27.86 -17.05 4.96
CA GLY A 222 -28.30 -17.35 6.30
C GLY A 222 -27.57 -16.38 7.19
N LYS A 223 -28.29 -15.67 8.05
CA LYS A 223 -27.73 -15.00 9.23
C LYS A 223 -27.13 -16.06 10.15
N THR A 224 -26.00 -16.62 9.78
CA THR A 224 -25.13 -17.37 10.67
C THR A 224 -24.01 -16.42 11.00
N THR A 225 -23.91 -16.04 12.27
CA THR A 225 -22.67 -15.60 12.90
C THR A 225 -21.64 -16.69 12.64
N ARG A 226 -20.98 -16.63 11.48
CA ARG A 226 -19.90 -17.55 11.13
C ARG A 226 -18.79 -17.17 12.10
N LYS A 227 -18.71 -17.90 13.23
CA LYS A 227 -17.57 -17.85 14.13
C LYS A 227 -16.36 -18.00 13.23
N VAL A 228 -15.58 -16.93 13.10
CA VAL A 228 -14.26 -16.98 12.48
C VAL A 228 -13.55 -18.14 13.18
N PRO A 229 -13.16 -19.22 12.48
CA PRO A 229 -12.43 -20.29 13.12
C PRO A 229 -11.15 -19.67 13.67
N TYR A 230 -11.13 -19.50 14.98
CA TYR A 230 -10.00 -19.02 15.72
C TYR A 230 -8.82 -19.93 15.38
N SER A 231 -7.83 -19.39 14.67
CA SER A 231 -6.60 -20.08 14.30
C SER A 231 -5.70 -20.30 15.52
N GLY A 232 -6.22 -20.90 16.58
CA GLY A 232 -5.50 -21.44 17.74
C GLY A 232 -4.73 -20.45 18.63
N SER A 233 -4.35 -19.26 18.17
CA SER A 233 -3.54 -18.31 18.92
C SER A 233 -4.34 -17.08 19.31
N ASN A 234 -4.34 -16.75 20.60
CA ASN A 234 -4.99 -15.56 21.11
C ASN A 234 -4.24 -14.36 20.53
N PRO A 235 -4.89 -13.44 19.79
CA PRO A 235 -4.21 -12.26 19.28
C PRO A 235 -3.65 -11.41 20.43
N PHE A 236 -4.24 -11.52 21.63
CA PHE A 236 -3.72 -10.91 22.84
C PHE A 236 -2.70 -11.82 23.50
N ARG A 237 -1.44 -11.39 23.48
CA ARG A 237 -0.29 -12.15 24.00
C ARG A 237 -0.06 -11.96 25.52
N GLY A 238 -1.05 -11.49 26.25
CA GLY A 238 -0.94 -11.22 27.69
C GLY A 238 0.15 -10.19 28.00
N LEU A 239 1.12 -10.55 28.85
CA LEU A 239 2.26 -9.71 29.22
C LEU A 239 3.43 -9.79 28.22
N ASP A 240 3.39 -10.70 27.26
CA ASP A 240 4.41 -10.79 26.23
C ASP A 240 4.27 -9.61 25.25
N PHE A 241 5.41 -9.09 24.81
CA PHE A 241 5.44 -8.04 23.80
C PHE A 241 5.18 -8.64 22.40
N PHE A 242 4.60 -7.84 21.51
CA PHE A 242 4.52 -8.18 20.08
C PHE A 242 5.90 -8.02 19.45
N ASP A 243 6.40 -9.07 18.82
CA ASP A 243 7.67 -9.06 18.07
C ASP A 243 7.45 -8.92 16.56
N PHE A 244 8.52 -8.80 15.77
CA PHE A 244 8.54 -8.63 14.32
C PHE A 244 7.54 -9.52 13.55
N GLN A 245 7.47 -10.80 13.91
CA GLN A 245 6.58 -11.79 13.29
C GLN A 245 5.08 -11.55 13.55
N HIS A 246 4.74 -10.71 14.52
CA HIS A 246 3.36 -10.38 14.89
C HIS A 246 2.88 -9.06 14.27
N SER A 247 3.66 -8.45 13.38
CA SER A 247 3.32 -7.17 12.74
C SER A 247 1.93 -7.18 12.07
N ALA A 248 1.54 -8.30 11.45
CA ALA A 248 0.23 -8.45 10.78
C ALA A 248 -0.98 -8.38 11.73
N VAL A 249 -0.79 -8.59 13.04
CA VAL A 249 -1.85 -8.51 14.05
C VAL A 249 -1.64 -7.36 15.05
N TYR A 250 -0.60 -6.54 14.84
CA TYR A 250 -0.30 -5.39 15.70
C TYR A 250 -1.06 -4.16 15.19
N HIS A 251 -2.01 -3.64 15.99
CA HIS A 251 -2.87 -2.53 15.62
C HIS A 251 -3.08 -1.54 16.77
N GLY A 252 -3.71 -0.39 16.50
CA GLY A 252 -4.09 0.62 17.51
C GLY A 252 -2.94 1.51 17.99
N ARG A 253 -1.78 1.46 17.32
CA ARG A 253 -0.59 2.28 17.61
C ARG A 253 0.01 2.93 16.37
N THR A 254 -0.74 2.96 15.28
CA THR A 254 -0.28 3.36 13.95
C THR A 254 0.17 4.81 13.90
N ARG A 255 -0.53 5.70 14.62
CA ARG A 255 -0.07 7.08 14.84
C ARG A 255 1.32 7.14 15.47
N ALA A 256 1.53 6.43 16.57
CA ALA A 256 2.82 6.41 17.26
C ALA A 256 3.94 5.78 16.39
N VAL A 257 3.60 4.78 15.58
CA VAL A 257 4.52 4.21 14.59
C VAL A 257 4.91 5.26 13.54
N GLY A 258 3.93 5.99 13.01
CA GLY A 258 4.15 7.08 12.06
C GLY A 258 5.06 8.18 12.61
N GLU A 259 4.81 8.61 13.85
CA GLU A 259 5.61 9.62 14.58
C GLU A 259 7.06 9.17 14.79
N VAL A 260 7.28 7.93 15.27
CA VAL A 260 8.64 7.38 15.45
C VAL A 260 9.39 7.38 14.13
N PHE A 261 8.73 6.99 13.04
CA PHE A 261 9.36 6.93 11.73
C PHE A 261 9.69 8.32 11.17
N ASP A 262 8.84 9.34 11.38
CA ASP A 262 9.14 10.72 10.99
C ASP A 262 10.36 11.26 11.71
N VAL A 263 10.44 11.04 13.02
CA VAL A 263 11.61 11.46 13.80
C VAL A 263 12.86 10.73 13.34
N LEU A 264 12.81 9.41 13.09
CA LEU A 264 13.95 8.67 12.57
C LEU A 264 14.41 9.18 11.20
N LYS A 265 13.49 9.49 10.28
CA LYS A 265 13.80 10.12 8.99
C LYS A 265 14.50 11.47 9.16
N ALA A 266 13.95 12.34 10.00
CA ALA A 266 14.54 13.65 10.28
C ALA A 266 15.94 13.54 10.89
N GLN A 267 16.12 12.60 11.83
CA GLN A 267 17.40 12.33 12.49
C GLN A 267 18.42 11.71 11.54
N ALA A 268 18.01 10.81 10.64
CA ALA A 268 18.86 10.26 9.60
C ALA A 268 19.34 11.35 8.62
N ALA A 269 18.45 12.26 8.20
CA ALA A 269 18.81 13.41 7.37
C ALA A 269 19.81 14.34 8.07
N ALA A 270 19.70 14.50 9.40
CA ALA A 270 20.64 15.22 10.23
C ALA A 270 21.94 14.43 10.56
N LYS A 271 22.14 13.24 9.96
CA LYS A 271 23.27 12.32 10.22
C LYS A 271 23.40 11.87 11.68
N LYS A 272 22.28 11.78 12.40
CA LYS A 272 22.20 11.37 13.81
C LYS A 272 21.04 10.40 14.05
N PRO A 273 20.97 9.23 13.37
CA PRO A 273 19.81 8.33 13.39
C PRO A 273 19.61 7.66 14.76
N PHE A 274 19.13 8.42 15.74
CA PHE A 274 18.90 8.00 17.11
C PHE A 274 17.54 8.49 17.58
N LEU A 275 16.81 7.60 18.26
CA LEU A 275 15.51 7.91 18.84
C LEU A 275 15.38 7.18 20.18
N LEU A 276 14.96 7.91 21.21
CA LEU A 276 14.68 7.37 22.53
C LEU A 276 13.17 7.27 22.75
N VAL A 277 12.65 6.06 22.96
CA VAL A 277 11.23 5.83 23.29
C VAL A 277 11.05 5.78 24.81
N LEU A 278 10.36 6.78 25.38
CA LEU A 278 10.09 6.86 26.81
C LEU A 278 8.63 6.53 27.13
N GLY A 279 8.39 5.98 28.33
CA GLY A 279 7.04 5.72 28.83
C GLY A 279 7.00 4.66 29.95
N PRO A 280 5.88 4.57 30.70
CA PRO A 280 5.73 3.66 31.83
C PRO A 280 6.02 2.19 31.48
N SER A 281 6.39 1.37 32.47
CA SER A 281 6.50 -0.08 32.26
C SER A 281 5.15 -0.66 31.80
N GLY A 282 5.19 -1.64 30.89
CA GLY A 282 3.97 -2.24 30.33
C GLY A 282 3.21 -1.37 29.31
N SER A 283 3.65 -0.14 29.00
CA SER A 283 2.96 0.72 28.03
C SER A 283 3.06 0.28 26.55
N GLY A 284 3.75 -0.84 26.28
CA GLY A 284 3.89 -1.42 24.94
C GLY A 284 5.05 -0.89 24.11
N LYS A 285 6.05 -0.21 24.71
CA LYS A 285 7.22 0.35 23.98
C LYS A 285 7.96 -0.69 23.13
N SER A 286 8.24 -1.87 23.71
CA SER A 286 8.92 -2.95 22.98
C SER A 286 8.10 -3.44 21.80
N SER A 287 6.78 -3.57 21.98
CA SER A 287 5.84 -3.93 20.90
C SER A 287 5.81 -2.86 19.80
N LEU A 288 5.79 -1.58 20.18
CA LEU A 288 5.83 -0.45 19.24
C LEU A 288 7.07 -0.52 18.36
N VAL A 289 8.24 -0.70 18.96
CA VAL A 289 9.49 -0.76 18.21
C VAL A 289 9.58 -2.03 17.36
N ARG A 290 9.29 -3.20 17.93
CA ARG A 290 9.56 -4.49 17.28
C ARG A 290 8.48 -4.93 16.28
N ALA A 291 7.21 -4.75 16.61
CA ALA A 291 6.09 -5.16 15.76
C ALA A 291 5.53 -4.02 14.90
N GLY A 292 5.68 -2.76 15.34
CA GLY A 292 5.22 -1.59 14.60
C GLY A 292 6.29 -1.00 13.69
N VAL A 293 7.41 -0.56 14.26
CA VAL A 293 8.41 0.27 13.57
C VAL A 293 9.41 -0.56 12.77
N LEU A 294 9.95 -1.64 13.35
CA LEU A 294 10.98 -2.46 12.72
C LEU A 294 10.54 -3.07 11.37
N PRO A 295 9.29 -3.55 11.18
CA PRO A 295 8.84 -4.00 9.86
C PRO A 295 8.88 -2.89 8.80
N LEU A 296 8.47 -1.66 9.14
CA LEU A 296 8.53 -0.53 8.19
C LEU A 296 9.96 -0.27 7.73
N ILE A 297 10.91 -0.29 8.66
CA ILE A 297 12.31 0.02 8.39
C ILE A 297 12.98 -1.08 7.54
N THR A 298 12.73 -2.35 7.86
CA THR A 298 13.42 -3.49 7.25
C THR A 298 12.82 -3.93 5.90
N GLN A 299 11.54 -3.65 5.65
CA GLN A 299 10.81 -4.16 4.48
C GLN A 299 10.68 -3.18 3.31
N GLY A 300 11.23 -1.96 3.38
CA GLY A 300 11.17 -1.03 2.24
C GLY A 300 11.45 0.43 2.56
N ALA A 301 11.44 0.84 3.82
CA ALA A 301 11.61 2.24 4.18
C ALA A 301 13.05 2.60 4.65
N THR A 302 14.07 1.94 4.09
CA THR A 302 15.47 2.40 4.21
C THR A 302 15.68 3.61 3.30
N PRO A 303 16.08 4.78 3.82
CA PRO A 303 16.55 5.88 2.98
C PRO A 303 17.66 5.39 2.04
N ALA A 304 17.59 5.78 0.76
CA ALA A 304 18.61 5.48 -0.23
C ALA A 304 20.01 5.78 0.34
N GLY A 305 20.86 4.75 0.45
CA GLY A 305 22.23 4.86 0.94
C GLY A 305 22.52 4.22 2.30
N THR A 306 21.52 3.67 3.00
CA THR A 306 21.76 2.79 4.16
C THR A 306 21.56 1.34 3.74
N GLY A 307 22.62 0.53 3.80
CA GLY A 307 22.54 -0.91 3.56
C GLY A 307 21.57 -1.62 4.52
N PRO A 308 21.39 -2.95 4.40
CA PRO A 308 20.54 -3.69 5.34
C PRO A 308 20.96 -3.34 6.76
N TRP A 309 19.99 -3.01 7.62
CA TRP A 309 20.22 -2.72 9.03
C TRP A 309 21.05 -3.86 9.62
N ARG A 310 22.32 -3.58 9.90
CA ARG A 310 23.22 -4.55 10.53
C ARG A 310 22.96 -4.46 12.02
N CYS A 311 22.40 -5.54 12.57
CA CYS A 311 22.36 -5.80 14.01
C CYS A 311 23.77 -5.80 14.59
#